data_AF-A0A183D452-F1
#
_entry.id   AF-A0A183D452-F1
#
_cell.length_a   1.000
_cell.length_b   1.000
_cell.length_c   1.000
_cell.angle_alpha   90.00
_cell.angle_beta   90.00
_cell.angle_gamma   90.00
#
_symmetry.space_group_name_H-M   'P 1'
#
loop_
_entity.id
_entity.type
_entity.pdbx_description
1 polymer ?
#
loop_
_entity_poly.entity_id
_entity_poly.type
_entity_poly.pdbx_seq_one_letter_code
_entity_poly.pdbx_strand_id
1 'polypeptide(L)'
;MSARVREVVREEQKTEGADYDAVFTEMITVRIRNTEELLFRFLHKIAYSERDRLPNTGTILKISAVLLREDFLKSLYVCCLQLVLFTYESVREFPWSLNVMRLSAIHFYKLIELVIRSDVSLSREMVKHLNKVLFGRFHSLP
;
A
#
# COMPACT_ATOMS: atom_id res chain seq x y z
N MET A 1 -5.36 5.92 -9.11
CA MET A 1 -4.18 5.20 -8.60
C MET A 1 -3.75 4.11 -9.58
N SER A 2 -4.63 3.16 -9.93
CA SER A 2 -4.33 2.03 -10.82
C SER A 2 -3.87 2.38 -12.24
N ALA A 3 -4.46 3.41 -12.87
CA ALA A 3 -4.00 3.90 -14.17
C ALA A 3 -2.52 4.31 -14.14
N ARG A 4 -2.09 4.92 -13.04
CA ARG A 4 -0.72 5.40 -12.86
C ARG A 4 0.28 4.27 -12.64
N VAL A 5 -0.13 3.19 -11.97
CA VAL A 5 0.70 1.97 -11.89
C VAL A 5 0.92 1.39 -13.29
N ARG A 6 -0.13 1.27 -14.11
CA ARG A 6 -0.01 0.77 -15.49
C ARG A 6 0.91 1.64 -16.34
N GLU A 7 0.77 2.96 -16.21
CA GLU A 7 1.59 3.92 -16.94
C GLU A 7 3.08 3.73 -16.59
N VAL A 8 3.43 3.74 -15.30
CA VAL A 8 4.84 3.58 -14.88
C VAL A 8 5.40 2.24 -15.31
N VAL A 9 4.67 1.14 -15.11
CA VAL A 9 5.12 -0.21 -15.53
C VAL A 9 5.36 -0.27 -17.04
N ARG A 10 4.50 0.36 -17.85
CA ARG A 10 4.65 0.42 -19.30
C ARG A 10 5.87 1.24 -19.72
N GLU A 11 6.13 2.36 -19.06
CA GLU A 11 7.32 3.17 -19.36
C GLU A 11 8.60 2.44 -18.98
N GLU A 12 8.62 1.71 -17.86
CA GLU A 12 9.77 0.89 -17.45
C GLU A 12 10.09 -0.21 -18.45
N GLN A 13 9.09 -0.85 -19.07
CA GLN A 13 9.35 -1.83 -20.13
C GLN A 13 10.06 -1.21 -21.34
N LYS A 14 9.86 0.09 -21.61
CA LYS A 14 10.56 0.78 -22.69
C LYS A 14 11.99 1.14 -22.32
N THR A 15 12.26 1.45 -21.04
CA THR A 15 13.58 1.90 -20.58
C THR A 15 14.48 0.75 -20.18
N GLU A 16 13.97 -0.23 -19.43
CA GLU A 16 14.72 -1.36 -18.87
C GLU A 16 14.69 -2.60 -19.80
N GLY A 17 13.80 -2.62 -20.78
CA GLY A 17 13.62 -3.71 -21.73
C GLY A 17 12.38 -4.58 -21.47
N ALA A 18 11.99 -5.35 -22.49
CA ALA A 18 10.74 -6.12 -22.49
C ALA A 18 10.69 -7.21 -21.39
N ASP A 19 11.86 -7.73 -21.00
CA ASP A 19 11.98 -8.81 -20.01
C ASP A 19 12.02 -8.30 -18.55
N TYR A 20 12.07 -6.98 -18.33
CA TYR A 20 12.10 -6.41 -17.00
C TYR A 20 10.82 -6.74 -16.22
N ASP A 21 10.96 -7.61 -15.21
CA ASP A 21 9.85 -8.10 -14.38
C ASP A 21 8.68 -8.65 -15.23
N ALA A 22 9.01 -9.43 -16.27
CA ALA A 22 8.06 -9.89 -17.28
C ALA A 22 6.86 -10.62 -16.66
N VAL A 23 7.08 -11.50 -15.69
CA VAL A 23 6.02 -12.28 -15.02
C VAL A 23 5.04 -11.37 -14.26
N PHE A 24 5.54 -10.37 -13.55
CA PHE A 24 4.67 -9.40 -12.87
C PHE A 24 3.91 -8.55 -13.89
N THR A 25 4.61 -8.12 -14.94
CA THR A 25 4.10 -7.17 -15.93
C THR A 25 3.04 -7.79 -16.84
N GLU A 26 3.22 -9.05 -17.28
CA GLU A 26 2.22 -9.80 -18.03
C GLU A 26 0.90 -9.93 -17.25
N MET A 27 1.00 -10.10 -15.93
CA MET A 27 -0.14 -10.24 -15.03
C MET A 27 -0.60 -8.90 -14.42
N ILE A 28 -0.16 -7.75 -14.94
CA ILE A 28 -0.35 -6.43 -14.31
C ILE A 28 -1.81 -6.12 -13.95
N THR A 29 -2.76 -6.52 -14.80
CA THR A 29 -4.20 -6.33 -14.54
C THR A 29 -4.65 -7.08 -13.30
N VAL A 30 -4.18 -8.32 -13.11
CA VAL A 30 -4.46 -9.12 -11.92
C VAL A 30 -3.75 -8.54 -10.69
N ARG A 31 -2.50 -8.08 -10.82
CA ARG A 31 -1.76 -7.45 -9.71
C ARG A 31 -2.44 -6.18 -9.21
N ILE A 32 -2.93 -5.36 -10.12
CA ILE A 32 -3.72 -4.16 -9.80
C ILE A 32 -5.02 -4.53 -9.10
N ARG A 33 -5.74 -5.53 -9.61
CA ARG A 33 -6.97 -5.99 -8.98
C ARG A 33 -6.72 -6.48 -7.55
N ASN A 34 -5.69 -7.29 -7.33
CA ASN A 34 -5.30 -7.75 -6.00
C ASN A 34 -4.97 -6.58 -5.06
N THR A 35 -4.35 -5.52 -5.60
CA THR A 35 -4.04 -4.30 -4.85
C THR A 35 -5.32 -3.57 -4.42
N GLU A 36 -6.31 -3.46 -5.33
CA GLU A 36 -7.60 -2.82 -5.05
C GLU A 36 -8.44 -3.65 -4.06
N GLU A 37 -8.47 -4.98 -4.19
CA GLU A 37 -9.16 -5.86 -3.26
C GLU A 37 -8.56 -5.77 -1.85
N LEU A 38 -7.23 -5.74 -1.73
CA LEU A 38 -6.55 -5.49 -0.45
C LEU A 38 -6.85 -4.10 0.12
N LEU A 39 -6.92 -3.06 -0.74
CA LEU A 39 -7.29 -1.71 -0.31
C LEU A 39 -8.67 -1.71 0.34
N PHE A 40 -9.68 -2.25 -0.33
CA PHE A 40 -11.05 -2.29 0.22
C PHE A 40 -11.12 -3.15 1.49
N ARG A 41 -10.37 -4.25 1.54
CA ARG A 41 -10.29 -5.09 2.74
C ARG A 41 -9.71 -4.34 3.94
N PHE A 42 -8.61 -3.62 3.78
CA PHE A 42 -8.04 -2.83 4.88
C PHE A 42 -8.91 -1.63 5.22
N LEU A 43 -9.51 -0.94 4.24
CA LEU A 43 -10.46 0.14 4.51
C LEU A 43 -11.61 -0.34 5.41
N HIS A 44 -12.20 -1.49 5.07
CA HIS A 44 -13.27 -2.09 5.86
C HIS A 44 -12.82 -2.43 7.28
N LYS A 45 -11.65 -3.07 7.44
CA LYS A 45 -11.10 -3.43 8.75
C LYS A 45 -10.77 -2.21 9.62
N ILE A 46 -10.14 -1.19 9.04
CA ILE A 46 -9.82 0.07 9.73
C ILE A 46 -11.11 0.78 10.14
N ALA A 47 -12.10 0.87 9.24
CA ALA A 47 -13.40 1.47 9.53
C ALA A 47 -14.11 0.77 10.69
N TYR A 48 -14.11 -0.56 10.69
CA TYR A 48 -14.73 -1.37 11.73
C TYR A 48 -14.01 -1.20 13.07
N SER A 49 -12.67 -1.25 13.08
CA SER A 49 -11.86 -1.06 14.28
C SER A 49 -12.03 0.33 14.91
N GLU A 50 -12.13 1.38 14.11
CA GLU A 50 -12.35 2.75 14.63
C GLU A 50 -13.81 2.98 15.07
N ARG A 51 -14.78 2.28 14.46
CA ARG A 51 -16.18 2.32 14.90
C ARG A 51 -16.33 1.80 16.33
N ASP A 52 -15.71 0.66 16.64
CA ASP A 52 -15.80 0.04 17.96
C ASP A 52 -15.12 0.87 19.06
N ARG A 53 -14.17 1.75 18.69
CA ARG A 53 -13.45 2.63 19.62
C ARG A 53 -14.17 3.94 19.95
N LEU A 54 -15.15 4.39 19.16
CA LEU A 54 -15.74 5.73 19.29
C LEU A 54 -17.19 5.69 19.81
N PRO A 55 -17.55 6.50 20.84
CA PRO A 55 -18.93 6.58 21.34
C PRO A 55 -19.91 7.09 20.27
N ASN A 56 -21.11 6.50 20.21
CA ASN A 56 -22.05 6.44 19.09
C ASN A 56 -22.40 7.75 18.33
N THR A 57 -22.18 8.93 18.89
CA THR A 57 -22.66 10.19 18.27
C THR A 57 -21.64 10.76 17.27
N GLY A 58 -21.96 10.71 15.98
CA GLY A 58 -21.14 11.29 14.90
C GLY A 58 -19.94 10.45 14.46
N THR A 59 -19.80 9.21 14.96
CA THR A 59 -18.73 8.27 14.63
C THR A 59 -18.60 8.00 13.14
N ILE A 60 -19.71 7.76 12.44
CA ILE A 60 -19.70 7.47 11.00
C ILE A 60 -19.15 8.66 10.19
N LEU A 61 -19.56 9.89 10.51
CA LEU A 61 -19.09 11.09 9.82
C LEU A 61 -17.58 11.32 10.03
N LYS A 62 -17.10 11.11 11.26
CA LYS A 62 -15.67 11.25 11.60
C LYS A 62 -14.80 10.20 10.90
N ILE A 63 -15.25 8.94 10.89
CA ILE A 63 -14.53 7.85 10.22
C ILE A 63 -14.50 8.10 8.71
N SER A 64 -15.66 8.40 8.09
CA SER A 64 -15.73 8.72 6.67
C SER A 64 -14.83 9.90 6.30
N ALA A 65 -14.78 10.94 7.13
CA ALA A 65 -13.91 12.10 6.89
C ALA A 65 -12.42 11.73 6.85
N VAL A 66 -11.97 10.74 7.64
CA VAL A 66 -10.58 10.25 7.61
C VAL A 66 -10.35 9.32 6.41
N LEU A 67 -11.25 8.36 6.19
CA LEU A 67 -11.11 7.36 5.12
C LEU A 67 -11.17 7.95 3.71
N LEU A 68 -11.85 9.09 3.56
CA LEU A 68 -11.96 9.81 2.27
C LEU A 68 -10.81 10.78 2.01
N ARG A 69 -9.87 10.94 2.94
CA ARG A 69 -8.68 11.78 2.70
C ARG A 69 -7.81 11.15 1.62
N GLU A 70 -7.46 11.95 0.61
CA GLU A 70 -6.64 11.48 -0.51
C GLU A 70 -5.28 10.94 -0.05
N ASP A 71 -4.60 11.61 0.88
CA ASP A 71 -3.30 11.14 1.40
C ASP A 71 -3.42 9.81 2.14
N PHE A 72 -4.54 9.58 2.83
CA PHE A 72 -4.81 8.32 3.52
C PHE A 72 -5.03 7.19 2.52
N LEU A 73 -5.90 7.41 1.52
CA LEU A 73 -6.18 6.44 0.46
C LEU A 73 -4.93 6.11 -0.35
N LYS A 74 -4.13 7.13 -0.71
CA LYS A 74 -2.84 6.94 -1.40
C LYS A 74 -1.87 6.14 -0.54
N SER A 75 -1.71 6.49 0.73
CA SER A 75 -0.84 5.75 1.64
C SER A 75 -1.26 4.28 1.73
N LEU A 76 -2.57 4.02 1.79
CA LEU A 76 -3.08 2.65 1.92
C LEU A 76 -2.93 1.88 0.63
N TYR A 77 -3.14 2.52 -0.50
CA TYR A 77 -2.84 1.94 -1.80
C TYR A 77 -1.35 1.59 -1.94
N VAL A 78 -0.43 2.48 -1.54
CA VAL A 78 1.02 2.20 -1.54
C VAL A 78 1.33 0.98 -0.69
N CYS A 79 0.70 0.84 0.49
CA CYS A 79 0.90 -0.31 1.36
C CYS A 79 0.42 -1.61 0.71
N CYS A 80 -0.78 -1.58 0.11
CA CYS A 80 -1.35 -2.74 -0.60
C CYS A 80 -0.48 -3.14 -1.79
N LEU A 81 -0.05 -2.15 -2.59
CA LEU A 81 0.81 -2.37 -3.74
C LEU A 81 2.14 -2.96 -3.30
N GLN A 82 2.72 -2.45 -2.20
CA GLN A 82 3.97 -2.98 -1.65
C GLN A 82 3.85 -4.44 -1.20
N LEU A 83 2.72 -4.82 -0.61
CA LEU A 83 2.45 -6.21 -0.24
C LEU A 83 2.24 -7.11 -1.46
N VAL A 84 1.58 -6.63 -2.52
CA VAL A 84 1.44 -7.36 -3.79
C VAL A 84 2.81 -7.55 -4.45
N LEU A 85 3.62 -6.50 -4.53
CA LEU A 85 4.99 -6.59 -5.06
C LEU A 85 5.83 -7.62 -4.30
N PHE A 86 5.76 -7.59 -2.96
CA PHE A 86 6.43 -8.55 -2.09
C PHE A 86 5.93 -9.99 -2.30
N THR A 87 4.61 -10.18 -2.38
CA THR A 87 3.99 -11.51 -2.52
C THR A 87 4.34 -12.17 -3.85
N TYR A 88 4.54 -11.38 -4.90
CA TYR A 88 4.89 -11.86 -6.24
C TYR A 88 6.39 -11.71 -6.55
N GLU A 89 7.22 -11.46 -5.52
CA GLU A 89 8.69 -11.37 -5.65
C GLU A 89 9.13 -10.43 -6.78
N SER A 90 8.41 -9.33 -6.97
CA SER A 90 8.72 -8.34 -7.99
C SER A 90 10.08 -7.69 -7.70
N VAL A 91 10.82 -7.40 -8.77
CA VAL A 91 12.10 -6.67 -8.71
C VAL A 91 11.93 -5.22 -8.22
N ARG A 92 10.69 -4.70 -8.22
CA ARG A 92 10.36 -3.34 -7.78
C ARG A 92 10.29 -3.28 -6.25
N GLU A 93 11.45 -3.08 -5.65
CA GLU A 93 11.56 -2.90 -4.21
C GLU A 93 11.09 -1.51 -3.75
N PHE A 94 10.79 -1.37 -2.46
CA PHE A 94 10.54 -0.05 -1.86
C PHE A 94 11.79 0.84 -2.04
N PRO A 95 11.68 2.13 -2.44
CA PRO A 95 10.50 3.00 -2.40
C PRO A 95 9.71 3.10 -3.71
N TRP A 96 9.79 2.11 -4.61
CA TRP A 96 9.11 2.16 -5.91
C TRP A 96 7.62 2.50 -5.80
N SER A 97 6.88 1.76 -4.96
CA SER A 97 5.44 1.95 -4.73
C SER A 97 5.09 3.37 -4.28
N LEU A 98 5.95 3.98 -3.47
CA LEU A 98 5.82 5.35 -2.97
C LEU A 98 6.08 6.39 -4.07
N ASN A 99 7.11 6.16 -4.89
CA ASN A 99 7.45 7.01 -6.03
C ASN A 99 6.35 7.00 -7.09
N VAL A 100 5.81 5.82 -7.41
CA VAL A 100 4.68 5.66 -8.33
C VAL A 100 3.51 6.53 -7.89
N MET A 101 3.22 6.64 -6.59
CA MET A 101 2.11 7.45 -6.09
C MET A 101 2.47 8.92 -5.79
N ARG A 102 3.75 9.33 -5.97
CA ARG A 102 4.25 10.67 -5.55
C ARG A 102 3.88 11.00 -4.10
N LEU A 103 3.97 10.00 -3.22
CA LEU A 103 3.58 10.15 -1.81
C LEU A 103 4.81 10.51 -0.96
N SER A 104 4.67 11.45 -0.02
CA SER A 104 5.72 11.68 0.98
C SER A 104 5.80 10.51 1.96
N ALA A 105 7.01 10.06 2.27
CA ALA A 105 7.25 8.94 3.20
C ALA A 105 6.66 9.19 4.60
N ILE A 106 6.58 10.45 5.05
CA ILE A 106 6.00 10.83 6.34
C ILE A 106 4.54 10.37 6.47
N HIS A 107 3.75 10.48 5.39
CA HIS A 107 2.35 10.05 5.39
C HIS A 107 2.23 8.53 5.42
N PHE A 108 3.15 7.83 4.75
CA PHE A 108 3.15 6.38 4.67
C PHE A 108 3.47 5.69 6.00
N TYR A 109 4.41 6.24 6.79
CA TYR A 109 4.83 5.60 8.04
C TYR A 109 3.75 5.56 9.10
N LYS A 110 2.96 6.64 9.24
CA LYS A 110 1.82 6.67 10.16
C LYS A 110 0.75 5.63 9.80
N LEU A 111 0.70 5.23 8.53
CA LEU A 111 -0.25 4.24 8.07
C LEU A 111 0.20 2.80 8.34
N ILE A 112 1.48 2.47 8.19
CA ILE A 112 1.96 1.08 8.38
C ILE A 112 1.57 0.56 9.76
N GLU A 113 1.77 1.37 10.80
CA GLU A 113 1.38 1.02 12.17
C GLU A 113 -0.13 0.77 12.28
N LEU A 114 -0.95 1.62 11.65
CA LEU A 114 -2.39 1.45 11.61
C LEU A 114 -2.77 0.14 10.92
N VAL A 115 -2.16 -0.18 9.77
CA VAL A 115 -2.43 -1.41 9.00
C VAL A 115 -2.08 -2.64 9.82
N ILE A 116 -0.88 -2.70 10.40
CA ILE A 116 -0.44 -3.83 11.24
C ILE A 116 -1.38 -4.02 12.45
N ARG A 117 -1.80 -2.93 13.09
CA ARG A 117 -2.73 -2.97 14.22
C ARG A 117 -4.16 -3.39 13.82
N SER A 118 -4.60 -3.01 12.63
CA SER A 118 -5.97 -3.22 12.16
C SER A 118 -6.21 -4.59 11.53
N ASP A 119 -5.17 -5.33 11.15
CA ASP A 119 -5.30 -6.62 10.49
C ASP A 119 -4.41 -7.72 11.07
N VAL A 120 -4.97 -8.49 12.01
CA VAL A 120 -4.34 -9.68 12.61
C VAL A 120 -4.12 -10.84 11.65
N SER A 121 -4.70 -10.81 10.44
CA SER A 121 -4.57 -11.88 9.43
C SER A 121 -3.38 -11.71 8.49
N LEU A 122 -2.59 -10.65 8.65
CA LEU A 122 -1.31 -10.52 7.96
C LEU A 122 -0.38 -11.66 8.39
N SER A 123 0.30 -12.30 7.43
CA SER A 123 1.30 -13.31 7.77
C SER A 123 2.48 -12.68 8.50
N ARG A 124 3.22 -13.49 9.26
CA ARG A 124 4.43 -13.02 9.96
C ARG A 124 5.45 -12.42 9.00
N GLU A 125 5.56 -12.99 7.80
CA GLU A 125 6.46 -12.57 6.73
C GLU A 125 6.03 -11.21 6.18
N MET A 126 4.73 -10.98 5.96
CA MET A 126 4.20 -9.68 5.54
C MET A 126 4.42 -8.61 6.60
N VAL A 127 4.18 -8.92 7.88
CA VAL A 127 4.46 -7.98 8.98
C VAL A 127 5.94 -7.67 9.07
N LYS A 128 6.82 -8.68 8.95
CA LYS A 128 8.27 -8.48 8.92
C LYS A 128 8.71 -7.61 7.74
N HIS A 129 8.13 -7.80 6.55
CA HIS A 129 8.39 -6.97 5.38
C HIS A 129 7.96 -5.51 5.59
N LEU A 130 6.74 -5.29 6.09
CA LEU A 130 6.25 -3.94 6.39
C LEU A 130 7.11 -3.23 7.43
N ASN A 131 7.55 -3.95 8.48
CA ASN A 131 8.50 -3.44 9.45
C ASN A 131 9.86 -3.14 8.82
N LYS A 132 10.37 -3.99 7.91
CA LYS A 132 11.63 -3.70 7.17
C LYS A 132 11.50 -2.43 6.34
N VAL A 133 10.37 -2.22 5.65
CA VAL A 133 10.12 -0.99 4.88
C VAL A 133 10.02 0.24 5.79
N LEU A 134 9.41 0.10 6.97
CA LEU A 134 9.34 1.14 8.00
C LEU A 134 10.73 1.49 8.56
N PHE A 135 11.52 0.49 8.96
CA PHE A 135 12.80 0.65 9.66
C PHE A 135 14.02 0.79 8.77
N GLY A 136 13.95 0.34 7.51
CA GLY A 136 15.03 0.44 6.52
C GLY A 136 15.43 1.89 6.24
N ARG A 137 14.57 2.86 6.56
CA ARG A 137 14.88 4.29 6.43
C ARG A 137 15.47 4.94 7.68
N PHE A 138 15.29 4.37 8.87
CA PHE A 138 15.95 4.89 10.08
C PHE A 138 17.48 4.70 10.05
N HIS A 139 17.97 3.74 9.26
CA HIS A 139 19.41 3.48 9.09
C HIS A 139 20.03 4.23 7.89
N SER A 140 19.24 4.96 7.10
CA SER A 140 19.69 5.66 5.88
C SER A 140 19.42 7.17 5.92
N LEU A 141 19.03 7.71 7.09
CA LEU A 141 19.08 9.14 7.36
C LEU A 141 20.42 9.43 8.08
N PRO A 142 21.24 10.38 7.59
CA PRO A 142 22.43 10.85 8.30
C PRO A 142 22.07 11.56 9.61
#